data_AF-C6AAE6-F1
#
_entry.id   AF-C6AAE6-F1
#
_cell.length_a   1.000
_cell.length_b   1.000
_cell.length_c   1.000
_cell.angle_alpha   90.00
_cell.angle_beta   90.00
_cell.angle_gamma   90.00
#
_symmetry.space_group_name_H-M   'P 1'
#
loop_
_entity.id
_entity.type
_entity.pdbx_description
1 polymer ?
#
loop_
_entity_poly.entity_id
_entity_poly.type
_entity_poly.pdbx_seq_one_letter_code
_entity_poly.pdbx_strand_id
1 'polypeptide(L)'
;MKPQDSSPPHSSQIPESTSAPEEASAQKAAKTPEGARANASLDNLASHLERLNIEKIRNTPFNRAELKDIVAGLEQHNADGSWIKNYYDILDLYMMPALVDQANRKYPEMNLKLATPPDGFALALKETLENGIKSSRLIVNAHDRGIHFAVVDHQTIEDKTSLIFLEPTSLRDTLPALLALRTRQSIEDHQLPNIHFAMAEMDIQRSSSECGMFSLSLAKKLYLEADKLKRLHKDNIKGMLCEPDTPLPAEKLDPYLPARLYKHVQGRRRLREYLKANPEAAHEKVNKKGETLTERFERSLSVTETKTVSVSQHRKRATEYKSLMM
;
A
#
# COMPACT_ATOMS: atom_id res chain seq x y z
N MET A 1 12.50 -45.20 -62.32
CA MET A 1 12.98 -46.60 -62.34
C MET A 1 13.33 -47.01 -60.90
N LYS A 2 13.05 -48.26 -60.50
CA LYS A 2 13.74 -48.98 -59.41
C LYS A 2 15.08 -49.56 -59.96
N PRO A 3 15.96 -50.31 -59.24
CA PRO A 3 15.90 -50.96 -57.90
C PRO A 3 16.82 -50.27 -56.82
N GLN A 4 16.77 -50.53 -55.50
CA GLN A 4 17.06 -51.73 -54.64
C GLN A 4 18.55 -52.15 -54.62
N ASP A 5 19.17 -52.72 -53.57
CA ASP A 5 18.88 -52.98 -52.12
C ASP A 5 20.28 -53.14 -51.40
N SER A 6 20.52 -53.42 -50.10
CA SER A 6 19.90 -54.39 -49.17
C SER A 6 20.32 -54.21 -47.67
N SER A 7 19.68 -54.97 -46.77
CA SER A 7 19.82 -55.01 -45.29
C SER A 7 19.49 -56.43 -44.76
N PRO A 8 19.28 -56.68 -43.43
CA PRO A 8 20.01 -56.25 -42.23
C PRO A 8 20.95 -57.38 -41.67
N PRO A 9 20.59 -58.40 -40.82
CA PRO A 9 19.48 -58.66 -39.88
C PRO A 9 19.84 -59.09 -38.41
N HIS A 10 18.93 -58.85 -37.44
CA HIS A 10 18.65 -59.63 -36.20
C HIS A 10 19.74 -59.84 -35.10
N SER A 11 19.45 -60.16 -33.82
CA SER A 11 18.31 -60.07 -32.85
C SER A 11 18.86 -60.52 -31.44
N SER A 12 18.24 -60.60 -30.25
CA SER A 12 16.87 -60.49 -29.63
C SER A 12 17.06 -60.00 -28.13
N GLN A 13 16.22 -60.15 -27.07
CA GLN A 13 14.85 -60.64 -26.77
C GLN A 13 14.37 -60.08 -25.38
N ILE A 14 13.14 -60.39 -24.93
CA ILE A 14 12.58 -60.14 -23.57
C ILE A 14 11.78 -61.39 -23.11
N PRO A 15 11.84 -61.81 -21.82
CA PRO A 15 10.69 -61.83 -20.87
C PRO A 15 11.06 -61.17 -19.51
N GLU A 16 10.17 -60.67 -18.62
CA GLU A 16 9.03 -61.28 -17.86
C GLU A 16 9.44 -62.40 -16.85
N SER A 17 8.90 -62.51 -15.62
CA SER A 17 7.81 -61.80 -14.90
C SER A 17 7.84 -61.95 -13.34
N THR A 18 7.04 -61.10 -12.65
CA THR A 18 6.33 -61.28 -11.33
C THR A 18 6.90 -62.07 -10.13
N SER A 19 6.95 -61.44 -8.93
CA SER A 19 6.23 -61.88 -7.69
C SER A 19 6.54 -61.03 -6.43
N ALA A 20 5.76 -61.17 -5.36
CA ALA A 20 5.83 -60.57 -4.00
C ALA A 20 4.97 -61.44 -3.03
N PRO A 21 4.90 -61.24 -1.68
CA PRO A 21 5.44 -60.18 -0.81
C PRO A 21 6.18 -60.73 0.47
N GLU A 22 5.95 -60.14 1.66
CA GLU A 22 6.41 -60.54 3.03
C GLU A 22 7.91 -60.29 3.37
N GLU A 23 8.34 -59.90 4.59
CA GLU A 23 7.63 -59.46 5.82
C GLU A 23 8.51 -58.53 6.74
N ALA A 24 7.88 -57.95 7.76
CA ALA A 24 8.41 -57.54 9.09
C ALA A 24 9.57 -56.52 9.30
N SER A 25 9.21 -55.42 9.98
CA SER A 25 9.91 -54.78 11.13
C SER A 25 11.30 -54.10 11.01
N ALA A 26 11.34 -52.77 11.22
CA ALA A 26 12.21 -52.13 12.21
C ALA A 26 11.78 -50.67 12.52
N GLN A 27 11.97 -50.21 13.76
CA GLN A 27 11.63 -48.86 14.21
C GLN A 27 12.67 -47.81 13.78
N LYS A 28 12.22 -46.61 13.36
CA LYS A 28 13.00 -45.36 13.47
C LYS A 28 12.12 -44.21 13.95
N ALA A 29 12.51 -43.61 15.07
CA ALA A 29 11.77 -42.52 15.69
C ALA A 29 11.86 -41.22 14.87
N ALA A 30 10.71 -40.57 14.65
CA ALA A 30 10.66 -39.26 14.01
C ALA A 30 11.18 -38.17 14.96
N LYS A 31 12.40 -37.68 14.74
CA LYS A 31 12.90 -36.46 15.38
C LYS A 31 12.23 -35.24 14.74
N THR A 32 11.15 -34.76 15.37
CA THR A 32 10.57 -33.44 15.07
C THR A 32 11.63 -32.34 15.29
N PRO A 33 11.86 -31.41 14.34
CA PRO A 33 12.79 -30.31 14.56
C PRO A 33 12.23 -29.30 15.58
N GLU A 34 12.82 -29.25 16.78
CA GLU A 34 12.34 -28.35 17.86
C GLU A 34 12.39 -26.85 17.46
N GLY A 35 13.33 -26.46 16.60
CA GLY A 35 13.42 -25.09 16.07
C GLY A 35 12.19 -24.61 15.29
N ALA A 36 11.40 -25.53 14.71
CA ALA A 36 10.19 -25.15 13.97
C ALA A 36 9.03 -24.71 14.89
N ARG A 37 8.96 -25.26 16.12
CA ARG A 37 7.92 -24.89 17.09
C ARG A 37 8.25 -23.61 17.86
N ALA A 38 9.53 -23.31 18.08
CA ALA A 38 9.96 -22.10 18.75
C ALA A 38 9.59 -20.83 17.95
N ASN A 39 9.95 -20.77 16.67
CA ASN A 39 9.68 -19.59 15.83
C ASN A 39 8.17 -19.36 15.66
N ALA A 40 7.40 -20.40 15.34
CA ALA A 40 5.95 -20.31 15.23
C ALA A 40 5.25 -19.90 16.55
N SER A 41 5.88 -20.12 17.71
CA SER A 41 5.39 -19.60 19.00
C SER A 41 5.67 -18.11 19.16
N LEU A 42 6.88 -17.66 18.81
CA LEU A 42 7.30 -16.26 18.90
C LEU A 42 6.55 -15.36 17.90
N ASP A 43 6.33 -15.81 16.67
CA ASP A 43 5.57 -15.06 15.66
C ASP A 43 4.09 -14.88 16.08
N ASN A 44 3.50 -15.91 16.69
CA ASN A 44 2.16 -15.82 17.29
C ASN A 44 2.14 -14.89 18.52
N LEU A 45 3.18 -14.90 19.36
CA LEU A 45 3.27 -14.00 20.52
C LEU A 45 3.43 -12.54 20.09
N ALA A 46 4.26 -12.25 19.10
CA ALA A 46 4.40 -10.91 18.52
C ALA A 46 3.06 -10.44 17.93
N SER A 47 2.42 -11.26 17.09
CA SER A 47 1.09 -10.98 16.51
C SER A 47 0.00 -10.78 17.58
N HIS A 48 0.09 -11.49 18.70
CA HIS A 48 -0.85 -11.35 19.82
C HIS A 48 -0.61 -10.05 20.61
N LEU A 49 0.65 -9.68 20.87
CA LEU A 49 1.02 -8.42 21.52
C LEU A 49 0.68 -7.20 20.65
N GLU A 50 0.85 -7.29 19.32
CA GLU A 50 0.37 -6.28 18.37
C GLU A 50 -1.16 -6.16 18.44
N ARG A 51 -1.90 -7.27 18.34
CA ARG A 51 -3.37 -7.27 18.46
C ARG A 51 -3.86 -6.65 19.77
N LEU A 52 -3.29 -7.04 20.91
CA LEU A 52 -3.63 -6.48 22.22
C LEU A 52 -3.34 -4.98 22.30
N ASN A 53 -2.24 -4.51 21.72
CA ASN A 53 -1.96 -3.08 21.62
C ASN A 53 -2.96 -2.36 20.71
N ILE A 54 -3.34 -2.94 19.56
CA ILE A 54 -4.30 -2.35 18.62
C ILE A 54 -5.72 -2.27 19.23
N GLU A 55 -6.18 -3.31 19.94
CA GLU A 55 -7.46 -3.29 20.64
C GLU A 55 -7.48 -2.27 21.79
N LYS A 56 -6.38 -2.16 22.55
CA LYS A 56 -6.21 -1.12 23.58
C LYS A 56 -6.20 0.29 22.98
N ILE A 57 -5.52 0.48 21.85
CA ILE A 57 -5.48 1.71 21.06
C ILE A 57 -6.88 2.12 20.61
N ARG A 58 -7.68 1.18 20.07
CA ARG A 58 -9.05 1.42 19.61
C ARG A 58 -10.00 1.86 20.73
N ASN A 59 -9.76 1.41 21.95
CA ASN A 59 -10.61 1.68 23.12
C ASN A 59 -10.09 2.84 24.00
N THR A 60 -8.94 3.46 23.68
CA THR A 60 -8.41 4.60 24.43
C THR A 60 -9.00 5.90 23.88
N PRO A 61 -9.70 6.74 24.68
CA PRO A 61 -10.27 7.98 24.18
C PRO A 61 -9.19 9.03 23.91
N PHE A 62 -9.34 9.76 22.81
CA PHE A 62 -8.41 10.78 22.31
C PHE A 62 -8.07 11.85 23.37
N ASN A 63 -6.87 11.78 23.95
CA ASN A 63 -6.41 12.74 24.95
C ASN A 63 -5.65 13.92 24.31
N ARG A 64 -6.23 15.13 24.40
CA ARG A 64 -5.61 16.37 23.90
C ARG A 64 -4.32 16.77 24.66
N ALA A 65 -4.12 16.31 25.90
CA ALA A 65 -2.89 16.56 26.65
C ALA A 65 -1.72 15.75 26.09
N GLU A 66 -1.88 14.42 25.99
CA GLU A 66 -0.90 13.51 25.38
C GLU A 66 -0.53 13.94 23.96
N LEU A 67 -1.50 14.39 23.16
CA LEU A 67 -1.25 14.89 21.81
C LEU A 67 -0.28 16.09 21.78
N LYS A 68 -0.31 16.98 22.76
CA LYS A 68 0.63 18.13 22.83
C LYS A 68 2.07 17.63 22.96
N ASP A 69 2.29 16.64 23.81
CA ASP A 69 3.63 16.11 24.11
C ASP A 69 4.11 15.19 22.97
N ILE A 70 3.20 14.45 22.33
CA ILE A 70 3.45 13.75 21.05
C ILE A 70 3.88 14.73 19.95
N VAL A 71 3.19 15.86 19.80
CA VAL A 71 3.57 16.90 18.82
C VAL A 71 4.92 17.52 19.15
N ALA A 72 5.20 17.83 20.41
CA ALA A 72 6.50 18.33 20.84
C ALA A 72 7.63 17.32 20.56
N GLY A 73 7.44 16.04 20.88
CA GLY A 73 8.38 14.96 20.55
C GLY A 73 8.59 14.82 19.04
N LEU A 74 7.52 14.88 18.24
CA LEU A 74 7.64 14.88 16.77
C LEU A 74 8.39 16.11 16.23
N GLU A 75 8.18 17.31 16.79
CA GLU A 75 8.88 18.52 16.38
C GLU A 75 10.38 18.45 16.78
N GLN A 76 10.70 17.92 17.96
CA GLN A 76 12.08 17.63 18.40
C GLN A 76 12.77 16.59 17.50
N HIS A 77 12.14 15.44 17.27
CA HIS A 77 12.68 14.39 16.39
C HIS A 77 12.95 14.88 14.96
N ASN A 78 12.14 15.82 14.46
CA ASN A 78 12.33 16.48 13.15
C ASN A 78 13.50 17.49 13.13
N ALA A 79 13.96 17.96 14.29
CA ALA A 79 15.03 18.94 14.43
C ALA A 79 16.40 18.29 14.69
N ASP A 80 16.48 17.30 15.57
CA ASP A 80 17.72 16.59 15.93
C ASP A 80 18.09 15.41 15.00
N GLY A 81 17.17 14.99 14.13
CA GLY A 81 17.39 13.90 13.18
C GLY A 81 17.09 12.50 13.71
N SER A 82 16.69 12.37 14.98
CA SER A 82 16.34 11.08 15.61
C SER A 82 15.09 10.42 15.03
N TRP A 83 14.34 11.11 14.17
CA TRP A 83 13.26 10.54 13.35
C TRP A 83 13.66 9.24 12.62
N ILE A 84 14.95 9.07 12.29
CA ILE A 84 15.47 7.88 11.59
C ILE A 84 15.48 6.61 12.46
N LYS A 85 15.43 6.76 13.79
CA LYS A 85 15.48 5.65 14.77
C LYS A 85 14.11 5.30 15.37
N ASN A 86 13.06 6.00 14.95
CA ASN A 86 11.72 5.91 15.52
C ASN A 86 10.72 5.29 14.54
N TYR A 87 9.74 4.55 15.07
CA TYR A 87 8.60 4.01 14.30
C TYR A 87 7.33 4.76 14.71
N TYR A 88 6.54 5.17 13.72
CA TYR A 88 5.39 6.06 13.88
C TYR A 88 4.09 5.50 13.26
N ASP A 89 4.09 4.24 12.86
CA ASP A 89 2.99 3.48 12.24
C ASP A 89 1.88 3.15 13.26
N ILE A 90 2.25 2.66 14.44
CA ILE A 90 1.35 2.47 15.60
C ILE A 90 0.68 3.80 15.98
N LEU A 91 1.45 4.89 15.95
CA LEU A 91 0.98 6.23 16.27
C LEU A 91 0.04 6.77 15.19
N ASP A 92 0.37 6.58 13.91
CA ASP A 92 -0.53 6.88 12.79
C ASP A 92 -1.84 6.08 12.90
N LEU A 93 -1.80 4.81 13.31
CA LEU A 93 -2.99 3.98 13.49
C LEU A 93 -3.93 4.48 14.58
N TYR A 94 -3.40 4.87 15.74
CA TYR A 94 -4.21 5.50 16.80
C TYR A 94 -4.85 6.82 16.32
N MET A 95 -4.09 7.61 15.57
CA MET A 95 -4.47 8.96 15.18
C MET A 95 -5.33 9.03 13.90
N MET A 96 -5.34 7.97 13.08
CA MET A 96 -6.00 7.98 11.76
C MET A 96 -7.50 8.35 11.80
N PRO A 97 -8.33 7.86 12.75
CA PRO A 97 -9.74 8.25 12.80
C PRO A 97 -9.92 9.76 12.96
N ALA A 98 -9.20 10.39 13.88
CA ALA A 98 -9.26 11.84 14.09
C ALA A 98 -8.71 12.63 12.87
N LEU A 99 -7.67 12.13 12.22
CA LEU A 99 -7.09 12.70 11.00
C LEU A 99 -8.05 12.63 9.79
N VAL A 100 -8.83 11.55 9.68
CA VAL A 100 -9.88 11.35 8.67
C VAL A 100 -11.05 12.31 8.94
N ASP A 101 -11.53 12.38 10.18
CA ASP A 101 -12.54 13.34 10.63
C ASP A 101 -12.15 14.78 10.28
N GLN A 102 -10.92 15.17 10.60
CA GLN A 102 -10.41 16.50 10.26
C GLN A 102 -10.24 16.72 8.75
N ALA A 103 -9.91 15.69 7.97
CA ALA A 103 -9.86 15.80 6.52
C ALA A 103 -11.26 16.07 5.92
N ASN A 104 -12.28 15.34 6.38
CA ASN A 104 -13.67 15.54 5.95
C ASN A 104 -14.25 16.89 6.44
N ARG A 105 -14.04 17.28 7.70
CA ARG A 105 -14.48 18.60 8.20
C ARG A 105 -13.84 19.76 7.42
N LYS A 106 -12.65 19.57 6.85
CA LYS A 106 -11.96 20.55 6.01
C LYS A 106 -12.38 20.51 4.54
N TYR A 107 -12.83 19.36 4.07
CA TYR A 107 -13.24 19.11 2.69
C TYR A 107 -14.48 18.19 2.69
N PRO A 108 -15.71 18.73 2.91
CA PRO A 108 -16.89 17.88 3.13
C PRO A 108 -17.17 16.89 2.00
N GLU A 109 -16.95 17.29 0.75
CA GLU A 109 -17.15 16.47 -0.45
C GLU A 109 -16.01 15.47 -0.72
N MET A 110 -15.00 15.39 0.17
CA MET A 110 -13.88 14.46 0.03
C MET A 110 -14.30 13.00 0.21
N ASN A 111 -15.31 12.75 1.05
CA ASN A 111 -15.83 11.43 1.41
C ASN A 111 -14.70 10.44 1.78
N LEU A 112 -13.83 10.82 2.71
CA LEU A 112 -12.77 9.95 3.22
C LEU A 112 -13.32 8.97 4.26
N LYS A 113 -13.13 7.68 4.05
CA LYS A 113 -13.38 6.64 5.06
C LYS A 113 -12.06 5.96 5.48
N LEU A 114 -12.00 5.53 6.75
CA LEU A 114 -11.01 4.55 7.21
C LEU A 114 -11.66 3.17 7.19
N ALA A 115 -11.18 2.30 6.31
CA ALA A 115 -11.66 0.93 6.17
C ALA A 115 -10.67 -0.02 6.86
N THR A 116 -11.09 -0.63 7.97
CA THR A 116 -10.34 -1.69 8.67
C THR A 116 -10.72 -3.06 8.11
N PRO A 117 -9.81 -3.79 7.43
CA PRO A 117 -10.05 -5.14 6.92
C PRO A 117 -10.26 -6.19 8.04
N PRO A 118 -10.68 -7.43 7.73
CA PRO A 118 -10.79 -8.01 6.38
C PRO A 118 -11.86 -7.34 5.52
N ASP A 119 -13.10 -7.30 6.00
CA ASP A 119 -14.28 -7.00 5.18
C ASP A 119 -14.70 -5.52 5.17
N GLY A 120 -14.14 -4.72 6.09
CA GLY A 120 -14.51 -3.31 6.25
C GLY A 120 -14.22 -2.44 5.03
N PHE A 121 -13.45 -2.90 4.04
CA PHE A 121 -13.32 -2.22 2.76
C PHE A 121 -14.57 -2.37 1.89
N ALA A 122 -14.97 -3.60 1.55
CA ALA A 122 -16.11 -3.82 0.67
C ALA A 122 -17.43 -3.37 1.32
N LEU A 123 -17.57 -3.50 2.65
CA LEU A 123 -18.71 -2.94 3.39
C LEU A 123 -18.75 -1.40 3.32
N ALA A 124 -17.63 -0.71 3.58
CA ALA A 124 -17.58 0.75 3.50
C ALA A 124 -17.75 1.26 2.06
N LEU A 125 -17.31 0.51 1.05
CA LEU A 125 -17.55 0.80 -0.37
C LEU A 125 -19.02 0.59 -0.73
N LYS A 126 -19.63 -0.54 -0.33
CA LYS A 126 -21.04 -0.84 -0.57
C LYS A 126 -21.93 0.27 -0.01
N GLU A 127 -21.74 0.63 1.25
CA GLU A 127 -22.43 1.76 1.90
C GLU A 127 -22.22 3.09 1.13
N THR A 128 -21.03 3.31 0.56
CA THR A 128 -20.74 4.51 -0.25
C THR A 128 -21.55 4.52 -1.55
N LEU A 129 -21.66 3.38 -2.23
CA LEU A 129 -22.41 3.22 -3.48
C LEU A 129 -23.93 3.28 -3.23
N GLU A 130 -24.42 2.67 -2.16
CA GLU A 130 -25.84 2.69 -1.76
C GLU A 130 -26.30 4.12 -1.37
N ASN A 131 -25.43 4.93 -0.77
CA ASN A 131 -25.67 6.36 -0.55
C ASN A 131 -25.48 7.23 -1.81
N GLY A 132 -25.26 6.63 -2.99
CA GLY A 132 -25.15 7.32 -4.27
C GLY A 132 -23.87 8.16 -4.45
N ILE A 133 -22.87 8.01 -3.58
CA ILE A 133 -21.66 8.85 -3.55
C ILE A 133 -20.77 8.52 -4.76
N LYS A 134 -20.81 9.35 -5.81
CA LYS A 134 -20.08 9.13 -7.07
C LYS A 134 -18.55 9.40 -6.99
N SER A 135 -18.01 9.94 -5.89
CA SER A 135 -16.57 9.94 -5.62
C SER A 135 -16.23 9.97 -4.13
N SER A 136 -15.24 9.16 -3.74
CA SER A 136 -14.77 9.03 -2.36
C SER A 136 -13.31 8.57 -2.29
N ARG A 137 -12.77 8.49 -1.07
CA ARG A 137 -11.45 7.91 -0.78
C ARG A 137 -11.56 6.94 0.37
N LEU A 138 -10.86 5.82 0.30
CA LEU A 138 -10.79 4.86 1.41
C LEU A 138 -9.32 4.62 1.78
N ILE A 139 -8.94 4.87 3.03
CA ILE A 139 -7.66 4.43 3.58
C ILE A 139 -7.87 3.01 4.11
N VAL A 140 -7.06 2.07 3.66
CA VAL A 140 -7.08 0.66 4.08
C VAL A 140 -5.82 0.33 4.88
N ASN A 141 -5.90 -0.63 5.81
CA ASN A 141 -4.79 -1.00 6.69
C ASN A 141 -4.63 -2.53 6.82
N ALA A 142 -3.42 -3.08 6.89
CA ALA A 142 -3.22 -4.53 6.94
C ALA A 142 -3.59 -5.21 8.29
N HIS A 143 -3.78 -4.42 9.35
CA HIS A 143 -4.35 -4.71 10.67
C HIS A 143 -4.00 -6.07 11.29
N ASP A 144 -4.74 -7.14 10.95
CA ASP A 144 -4.53 -8.49 11.50
C ASP A 144 -3.23 -9.16 11.04
N ARG A 145 -2.47 -8.49 10.15
CA ARG A 145 -1.17 -8.90 9.59
C ARG A 145 -0.06 -7.86 9.80
N GLY A 146 -0.22 -6.99 10.81
CA GLY A 146 0.70 -5.88 11.11
C GLY A 146 0.27 -4.57 10.46
N ILE A 147 0.99 -3.48 10.75
CA ILE A 147 0.58 -2.12 10.38
C ILE A 147 1.21 -1.69 9.05
N HIS A 148 0.41 -1.72 7.98
CA HIS A 148 0.71 -1.05 6.72
C HIS A 148 -0.56 -0.37 6.20
N PHE A 149 -0.43 0.73 5.45
CA PHE A 149 -1.56 1.49 4.91
C PHE A 149 -1.40 1.79 3.41
N ALA A 150 -2.53 1.75 2.69
CA ALA A 150 -2.66 2.26 1.33
C ALA A 150 -3.93 3.11 1.21
N VAL A 151 -4.12 3.76 0.05
CA VAL A 151 -5.34 4.52 -0.27
C VAL A 151 -5.98 4.03 -1.57
N VAL A 152 -7.29 3.91 -1.57
CA VAL A 152 -8.11 3.67 -2.76
C VAL A 152 -8.81 4.96 -3.17
N ASP A 153 -8.59 5.42 -4.40
CA ASP A 153 -9.42 6.48 -5.00
C ASP A 153 -10.64 5.85 -5.67
N HIS A 154 -11.82 6.44 -5.46
CA HIS A 154 -13.08 5.97 -6.03
C HIS A 154 -13.75 7.06 -6.89
N GLN A 155 -14.14 6.68 -8.10
CA GLN A 155 -15.06 7.45 -8.96
C GLN A 155 -16.07 6.51 -9.63
N THR A 156 -17.35 6.84 -9.59
CA THR A 156 -18.39 6.19 -10.39
C THR A 156 -18.63 7.02 -11.66
N ILE A 157 -18.53 6.40 -12.84
CA ILE A 157 -18.68 7.05 -14.15
C ILE A 157 -19.60 6.16 -15.00
N GLU A 158 -20.71 6.72 -15.50
CA GLU A 158 -21.66 5.99 -16.39
C GLU A 158 -22.09 4.63 -15.77
N ASP A 159 -22.39 4.68 -14.47
CA ASP A 159 -22.76 3.58 -13.57
C ASP A 159 -21.81 2.36 -13.55
N LYS A 160 -20.55 2.63 -13.88
CA LYS A 160 -19.38 1.77 -13.63
C LYS A 160 -18.51 2.38 -12.54
N THR A 161 -18.03 1.54 -11.63
CA THR A 161 -17.30 1.96 -10.43
C THR A 161 -15.80 1.73 -10.64
N SER A 162 -15.04 2.81 -10.72
CA SER A 162 -13.57 2.76 -10.87
C SER A 162 -12.88 2.93 -9.52
N LEU A 163 -12.10 1.92 -9.13
CA LEU A 163 -11.27 1.90 -7.94
C LEU A 163 -9.79 1.81 -8.33
N ILE A 164 -8.97 2.73 -7.81
CA ILE A 164 -7.51 2.69 -7.97
C ILE A 164 -6.88 2.55 -6.58
N PHE A 165 -6.37 1.37 -6.25
CA PHE A 165 -5.53 1.16 -5.08
C PHE A 165 -4.13 1.71 -5.36
N LEU A 166 -3.69 2.68 -4.56
CA LEU A 166 -2.40 3.35 -4.68
C LEU A 166 -1.51 3.00 -3.49
N GLU A 167 -0.44 2.25 -3.77
CA GLU A 167 0.58 1.86 -2.81
C GLU A 167 1.70 2.91 -2.74
N PRO A 168 1.95 3.58 -1.60
CA PRO A 168 3.08 4.51 -1.46
C PRO A 168 4.46 3.89 -1.65
N THR A 169 4.63 2.60 -1.31
CA THR A 169 5.88 1.83 -1.35
C THR A 169 5.99 0.98 -2.63
N SER A 170 6.37 -0.30 -2.51
CA SER A 170 6.62 -1.28 -3.55
C SER A 170 5.62 -2.43 -3.41
N LEU A 171 4.92 -2.81 -4.49
CA LEU A 171 4.03 -3.97 -4.52
C LEU A 171 4.79 -5.29 -4.73
N ARG A 172 6.13 -5.26 -4.68
CA ARG A 172 7.00 -6.43 -4.57
C ARG A 172 7.21 -6.84 -3.11
N ASP A 173 6.87 -5.96 -2.17
CA ASP A 173 7.07 -6.17 -0.74
C ASP A 173 5.83 -6.89 -0.17
N THR A 174 6.04 -7.91 0.66
CA THR A 174 4.99 -8.89 1.02
C THR A 174 3.74 -8.27 1.66
N LEU A 175 3.91 -7.29 2.55
CA LEU A 175 2.79 -6.70 3.29
C LEU A 175 1.95 -5.71 2.44
N PRO A 176 2.55 -4.79 1.66
CA PRO A 176 1.86 -4.07 0.58
C PRO A 176 1.10 -4.97 -0.39
N ALA A 177 1.75 -6.00 -0.93
CA ALA A 177 1.12 -6.93 -1.87
C ALA A 177 -0.09 -7.66 -1.26
N LEU A 178 0.05 -8.14 -0.02
CA LEU A 178 -1.03 -8.81 0.72
C LEU A 178 -2.21 -7.87 1.02
N LEU A 179 -1.96 -6.59 1.34
CA LEU A 179 -3.02 -5.61 1.53
C LEU A 179 -3.78 -5.33 0.24
N ALA A 180 -3.07 -5.19 -0.89
CA ALA A 180 -3.67 -4.97 -2.21
C ALA A 180 -4.55 -6.17 -2.64
N LEU A 181 -4.02 -7.39 -2.52
CA LEU A 181 -4.74 -8.63 -2.84
C LEU A 181 -5.97 -8.84 -1.95
N ARG A 182 -5.87 -8.62 -0.63
CA ARG A 182 -7.04 -8.74 0.27
C ARG A 182 -8.09 -7.65 0.02
N THR A 183 -7.67 -6.45 -0.39
CA THR A 183 -8.60 -5.39 -0.81
C THR A 183 -9.38 -5.80 -2.06
N ARG A 184 -8.74 -6.52 -3.01
CA ARG A 184 -9.43 -7.11 -4.15
C ARG A 184 -10.39 -8.23 -3.74
N GLN A 185 -9.90 -9.23 -3.00
CA GLN A 185 -10.69 -10.39 -2.54
C GLN A 185 -11.98 -9.95 -1.84
N SER A 186 -11.90 -8.92 -0.97
CA SER A 186 -13.06 -8.35 -0.29
C SER A 186 -14.16 -7.87 -1.25
N ILE A 187 -13.81 -7.30 -2.42
CA ILE A 187 -14.77 -6.89 -3.46
C ILE A 187 -15.47 -8.11 -4.08
N GLU A 188 -14.67 -9.14 -4.41
CA GLU A 188 -15.12 -10.37 -5.07
C GLU A 188 -16.06 -11.16 -4.16
N ASP A 189 -15.69 -11.34 -2.89
CA ASP A 189 -16.49 -12.03 -1.87
C ASP A 189 -17.85 -11.35 -1.65
N HIS A 190 -17.89 -10.01 -1.74
CA HIS A 190 -19.12 -9.20 -1.60
C HIS A 190 -19.91 -9.05 -2.91
N GLN A 191 -19.41 -9.60 -4.04
CA GLN A 191 -20.07 -9.63 -5.35
C GLN A 191 -20.59 -8.26 -5.82
N LEU A 192 -19.80 -7.21 -5.57
CA LEU A 192 -20.20 -5.84 -5.90
C LEU A 192 -20.27 -5.66 -7.43
N PRO A 193 -21.38 -5.15 -8.01
CA PRO A 193 -21.56 -5.06 -9.45
C PRO A 193 -20.77 -3.91 -10.08
N ASN A 194 -20.40 -4.07 -11.35
CA ASN A 194 -19.74 -3.07 -12.20
C ASN A 194 -18.45 -2.45 -11.63
N ILE A 195 -17.72 -3.18 -10.77
CA ILE A 195 -16.43 -2.73 -10.22
C ILE A 195 -15.29 -2.98 -11.22
N HIS A 196 -14.47 -1.96 -11.43
CA HIS A 196 -13.18 -2.03 -12.12
C HIS A 196 -12.08 -1.65 -11.11
N PHE A 197 -11.22 -2.60 -10.74
CA PHE A 197 -10.21 -2.42 -9.69
C PHE A 197 -8.79 -2.59 -10.24
N ALA A 198 -7.98 -1.53 -10.15
CA ALA A 198 -6.55 -1.57 -10.45
C ALA A 198 -5.70 -1.41 -9.19
N MET A 199 -4.60 -2.17 -9.11
CA MET A 199 -3.56 -2.01 -8.11
C MET A 199 -2.39 -1.26 -8.75
N ALA A 200 -1.91 -0.18 -8.13
CA ALA A 200 -0.91 0.70 -8.71
C ALA A 200 0.18 1.07 -7.70
N GLU A 201 1.44 0.89 -8.10
CA GLU A 201 2.63 1.18 -7.31
C GLU A 201 3.06 2.64 -7.51
N MET A 202 3.25 3.41 -6.44
CA MET A 202 3.78 4.77 -6.53
C MET A 202 5.29 4.84 -6.32
N ASP A 203 5.90 3.93 -5.56
CA ASP A 203 7.35 3.86 -5.28
C ASP A 203 7.93 5.19 -4.69
N ILE A 204 7.09 5.98 -3.99
CA ILE A 204 7.45 7.30 -3.44
C ILE A 204 7.99 7.26 -2.00
N GLN A 205 7.58 6.26 -1.23
CA GLN A 205 8.02 6.02 0.15
C GLN A 205 9.25 5.08 0.20
N ARG A 206 10.15 5.35 1.14
CA ARG A 206 11.43 4.64 1.40
C ARG A 206 11.67 4.40 2.89
N SER A 207 10.79 4.88 3.74
CA SER A 207 10.83 4.77 5.19
C SER A 207 9.84 3.72 5.68
N SER A 208 10.10 3.17 6.86
CA SER A 208 9.36 2.04 7.41
C SER A 208 7.99 2.39 7.97
N SER A 209 7.72 3.64 8.37
CA SER A 209 6.60 3.95 9.27
C SER A 209 5.84 5.24 8.94
N GLU A 210 5.69 5.59 7.66
CA GLU A 210 4.85 6.72 7.22
C GLU A 210 3.76 6.37 6.21
N CYS A 211 3.48 5.08 5.97
CA CYS A 211 2.43 4.65 5.05
C CYS A 211 1.04 5.23 5.41
N GLY A 212 0.73 5.36 6.70
CA GLY A 212 -0.48 6.04 7.19
C GLY A 212 -0.53 7.51 6.76
N MET A 213 0.49 8.30 7.13
CA MET A 213 0.61 9.69 6.68
C MET A 213 0.65 9.84 5.15
N PHE A 214 1.31 8.94 4.41
CA PHE A 214 1.34 8.96 2.94
C PHE A 214 -0.06 8.75 2.38
N SER A 215 -0.78 7.71 2.82
CA SER A 215 -2.16 7.42 2.41
C SER A 215 -3.09 8.61 2.70
N LEU A 216 -3.00 9.23 3.88
CA LEU A 216 -3.74 10.45 4.22
C LEU A 216 -3.37 11.65 3.33
N SER A 217 -2.07 11.82 3.04
CA SER A 217 -1.58 12.93 2.20
C SER A 217 -2.02 12.76 0.74
N LEU A 218 -1.99 11.53 0.23
CA LEU A 218 -2.47 11.13 -1.09
C LEU A 218 -3.99 11.27 -1.18
N ALA A 219 -4.77 10.76 -0.23
CA ALA A 219 -6.22 10.96 -0.18
C ALA A 219 -6.59 12.44 -0.36
N LYS A 220 -5.96 13.32 0.45
CA LYS A 220 -6.16 14.77 0.41
C LYS A 220 -5.61 15.43 -0.87
N LYS A 221 -4.90 14.70 -1.75
CA LYS A 221 -4.47 15.13 -3.10
C LYS A 221 -5.39 14.58 -4.19
N LEU A 222 -5.82 13.33 -4.08
CA LEU A 222 -6.77 12.69 -5.00
C LEU A 222 -8.05 13.52 -5.12
N TYR A 223 -8.63 13.95 -3.99
CA TYR A 223 -9.75 14.89 -3.97
C TYR A 223 -9.41 16.26 -4.62
N LEU A 224 -8.32 16.91 -4.20
CA LEU A 224 -7.96 18.27 -4.66
C LEU A 224 -7.48 18.35 -6.11
N GLU A 225 -7.22 17.22 -6.77
CA GLU A 225 -6.79 17.16 -8.18
C GLU A 225 -7.68 16.21 -9.02
N ALA A 226 -8.89 15.89 -8.53
CA ALA A 226 -9.77 14.85 -9.08
C ALA A 226 -10.08 15.02 -10.58
N ASP A 227 -10.18 16.26 -11.07
CA ASP A 227 -10.36 16.56 -12.50
C ASP A 227 -9.22 16.02 -13.37
N LYS A 228 -7.97 16.12 -12.91
CA LYS A 228 -6.80 15.61 -13.64
C LYS A 228 -6.78 14.08 -13.66
N LEU A 229 -7.36 13.45 -12.63
CA LEU A 229 -7.44 12.00 -12.47
C LEU A 229 -8.58 11.35 -13.28
N LYS A 230 -9.49 12.13 -13.88
CA LYS A 230 -10.60 11.62 -14.71
C LYS A 230 -10.12 10.68 -15.85
N ARG A 231 -8.91 10.87 -16.39
CA ARG A 231 -8.33 9.97 -17.39
C ARG A 231 -8.02 8.59 -16.79
N LEU A 232 -7.37 8.54 -15.63
CA LEU A 232 -7.01 7.30 -14.92
C LEU A 232 -8.23 6.42 -14.64
N HIS A 233 -9.32 7.01 -14.14
CA HIS A 233 -10.56 6.26 -13.85
C HIS A 233 -11.29 5.80 -15.13
N LYS A 234 -11.33 6.62 -16.18
CA LYS A 234 -11.93 6.23 -17.47
C LYS A 234 -11.15 5.11 -18.16
N ASP A 235 -9.83 5.10 -18.04
CA ASP A 235 -8.99 4.11 -18.71
C ASP A 235 -8.89 2.80 -17.89
N ASN A 236 -9.08 2.87 -16.56
CA ASN A 236 -9.38 1.69 -15.73
C ASN A 236 -10.71 1.01 -16.12
N ILE A 237 -11.79 1.78 -16.28
CA ILE A 237 -13.11 1.27 -16.73
C ILE A 237 -13.05 0.58 -18.10
N LYS A 238 -12.09 0.96 -18.95
CA LYS A 238 -11.84 0.32 -20.25
C LYS A 238 -10.85 -0.85 -20.20
N GLY A 239 -10.24 -1.15 -19.05
CA GLY A 239 -9.19 -2.17 -18.92
C GLY A 239 -7.85 -1.80 -19.58
N MET A 240 -7.53 -0.51 -19.74
CA MET A 240 -6.35 -0.04 -20.50
C MET A 240 -5.15 0.35 -19.63
N LEU A 241 -5.23 0.23 -18.29
CA LEU A 241 -4.10 0.56 -17.42
C LEU A 241 -3.04 -0.55 -17.39
N CYS A 242 -3.48 -1.77 -17.12
CA CYS A 242 -2.65 -2.95 -16.90
C CYS A 242 -3.43 -4.21 -17.29
N GLU A 243 -2.70 -5.29 -17.58
CA GLU A 243 -3.29 -6.62 -17.74
C GLU A 243 -4.04 -7.05 -16.48
N PRO A 244 -5.03 -7.96 -16.58
CA PRO A 244 -5.64 -8.61 -15.43
C PRO A 244 -4.58 -9.13 -14.44
N ASP A 245 -4.94 -9.03 -13.15
CA ASP A 245 -4.13 -9.41 -11.99
C ASP A 245 -2.77 -8.70 -11.80
N THR A 246 -2.27 -8.01 -12.82
CA THR A 246 -0.93 -7.39 -12.83
C THR A 246 -0.96 -5.98 -12.23
N PRO A 247 -0.12 -5.67 -11.23
CA PRO A 247 0.00 -4.29 -10.74
C PRO A 247 0.49 -3.32 -11.82
N LEU A 248 -0.08 -2.12 -11.86
CA LEU A 248 0.42 -1.00 -12.66
C LEU A 248 1.70 -0.46 -12.01
N PRO A 249 2.88 -0.57 -12.64
CA PRO A 249 4.14 -0.11 -12.06
C PRO A 249 4.27 1.42 -12.12
N ALA A 250 5.13 1.94 -11.26
CA ALA A 250 5.37 3.37 -11.06
C ALA A 250 5.57 4.18 -12.34
N GLU A 251 6.38 3.68 -13.29
CA GLU A 251 6.68 4.37 -14.55
C GLU A 251 5.51 4.41 -15.55
N LYS A 252 4.52 3.50 -15.43
CA LYS A 252 3.28 3.52 -16.21
C LYS A 252 2.18 4.36 -15.54
N LEU A 253 2.22 4.46 -14.20
CA LEU A 253 1.32 5.30 -13.42
C LEU A 253 1.67 6.79 -13.54
N ASP A 254 2.97 7.12 -13.59
CA ASP A 254 3.48 8.50 -13.58
C ASP A 254 2.80 9.47 -14.56
N PRO A 255 2.52 9.12 -15.84
CA PRO A 255 1.86 10.04 -16.79
C PRO A 255 0.39 10.35 -16.49
N TYR A 256 -0.22 9.71 -15.48
CA TYR A 256 -1.60 9.96 -15.04
C TYR A 256 -1.67 10.83 -13.78
N LEU A 257 -0.58 10.95 -13.01
CA LEU A 257 -0.62 11.54 -11.68
C LEU A 257 0.00 12.95 -11.65
N PRO A 258 -0.74 13.98 -11.17
CA PRO A 258 -0.23 15.34 -11.17
C PRO A 258 0.86 15.57 -10.11
N ALA A 259 1.76 16.51 -10.40
CA ALA A 259 2.99 16.80 -9.66
C ALA A 259 2.79 16.90 -8.15
N ARG A 260 1.63 17.38 -7.73
CA ARG A 260 1.28 17.62 -6.33
C ARG A 260 1.19 16.34 -5.48
N LEU A 261 1.02 15.16 -6.05
CA LEU A 261 1.10 13.90 -5.29
C LEU A 261 2.55 13.59 -4.87
N TYR A 262 3.53 13.96 -5.70
CA TYR A 262 4.96 13.66 -5.51
C TYR A 262 5.66 14.62 -4.53
N LYS A 263 4.93 15.57 -3.93
CA LYS A 263 5.42 16.57 -2.95
C LYS A 263 6.11 16.00 -1.71
N HIS A 264 6.01 14.69 -1.49
CA HIS A 264 6.51 13.97 -0.33
C HIS A 264 7.42 12.78 -0.72
N VAL A 265 7.79 12.64 -1.99
CA VAL A 265 8.72 11.61 -2.47
C VAL A 265 10.03 11.64 -1.69
N GLN A 266 10.50 10.47 -1.26
CA GLN A 266 11.68 10.37 -0.39
C GLN A 266 13.00 10.12 -1.14
N GLY A 267 12.94 9.62 -2.37
CA GLY A 267 14.12 9.30 -3.19
C GLY A 267 14.38 10.28 -4.34
N ARG A 268 15.61 10.82 -4.42
CA ARG A 268 16.06 11.69 -5.54
C ARG A 268 16.02 10.98 -6.90
N ARG A 269 16.19 9.64 -6.93
CA ARG A 269 16.03 8.83 -8.15
C ARG A 269 14.58 8.88 -8.65
N ARG A 270 13.63 8.53 -7.78
CA ARG A 270 12.19 8.53 -8.04
C ARG A 270 11.64 9.87 -8.52
N LEU A 271 12.10 10.98 -7.93
CA LEU A 271 11.72 12.32 -8.40
C LEU A 271 12.18 12.59 -9.84
N ARG A 272 13.41 12.20 -10.21
CA ARG A 272 13.90 12.33 -11.59
C ARG A 272 13.17 11.41 -12.57
N GLU A 273 12.76 10.22 -12.13
CA GLU A 273 11.96 9.29 -12.92
C GLU A 273 10.59 9.91 -13.25
N TYR A 274 9.88 10.44 -12.24
CA TYR A 274 8.62 11.16 -12.44
C TYR A 274 8.74 12.40 -13.36
N LEU A 275 9.76 13.24 -13.13
CA LEU A 275 9.99 14.46 -13.93
C LEU A 275 10.47 14.16 -15.36
N LYS A 276 11.00 12.95 -15.63
CA LYS A 276 11.29 12.49 -16.99
C LYS A 276 10.02 12.06 -17.72
N ALA A 277 9.05 11.48 -17.01
CA ALA A 277 7.74 11.11 -17.56
C ALA A 277 6.80 12.32 -17.74
N ASN A 278 6.96 13.36 -16.90
CA ASN A 278 6.13 14.57 -16.88
C ASN A 278 7.03 15.83 -16.91
N PRO A 279 7.61 16.23 -18.06
CA PRO A 279 8.58 17.34 -18.12
C PRO A 279 8.01 18.69 -17.67
N GLU A 280 6.74 18.97 -17.96
CA GLU A 280 6.04 20.18 -17.54
C GLU A 280 5.87 20.29 -16.01
N ALA A 281 5.82 19.15 -15.31
CA ALA A 281 5.80 19.11 -13.84
C ALA A 281 7.08 19.67 -13.19
N ALA A 282 8.19 19.81 -13.94
CA ALA A 282 9.40 20.46 -13.46
C ALA A 282 9.19 21.95 -13.14
N HIS A 283 8.19 22.59 -13.78
CA HIS A 283 7.87 24.01 -13.62
C HIS A 283 6.57 24.26 -12.82
N GLU A 284 5.71 23.25 -12.59
CA GLU A 284 4.47 23.42 -11.83
C GLU A 284 4.76 23.87 -10.37
N LYS A 285 4.08 24.94 -9.94
CA LYS A 285 4.20 25.42 -8.55
C LYS A 285 3.26 24.62 -7.63
N VAL A 286 3.85 23.68 -6.89
CA VAL A 286 3.12 22.66 -6.12
C VAL A 286 2.66 23.11 -4.73
N ASN A 287 2.96 24.34 -4.29
CA ASN A 287 2.44 24.87 -3.02
C ASN A 287 2.40 26.42 -2.96
N LYS A 288 1.71 26.96 -1.93
CA LYS A 288 1.46 28.40 -1.73
C LYS A 288 2.71 29.29 -1.57
N LYS A 289 3.90 28.72 -1.37
CA LYS A 289 5.18 29.46 -1.37
C LYS A 289 5.77 29.68 -2.78
N GLY A 290 5.08 29.24 -3.83
CA GLY A 290 5.55 29.40 -5.21
C GLY A 290 6.69 28.44 -5.58
N GLU A 291 6.79 27.27 -4.95
CA GLU A 291 7.89 26.32 -5.16
C GLU A 291 7.55 25.21 -6.18
N THR A 292 8.52 24.81 -6.99
CA THR A 292 8.47 23.57 -7.81
C THR A 292 8.63 22.31 -6.95
N LEU A 293 8.48 21.13 -7.57
CA LEU A 293 8.81 19.86 -6.91
C LEU A 293 10.27 19.81 -6.44
N THR A 294 11.22 20.19 -7.29
CA THR A 294 12.66 20.13 -6.98
C THR A 294 13.03 21.10 -5.87
N GLU A 295 12.63 22.37 -5.98
CA GLU A 295 12.82 23.39 -4.92
C GLU A 295 12.28 22.91 -3.56
N ARG A 296 11.08 22.33 -3.57
CA ARG A 296 10.46 21.75 -2.37
C ARG A 296 11.25 20.56 -1.83
N PHE A 297 11.69 19.65 -2.70
CA PHE A 297 12.36 18.40 -2.33
C PHE A 297 13.72 18.68 -1.69
N GLU A 298 14.57 19.51 -2.31
CA GLU A 298 15.91 19.86 -1.79
C GLU A 298 15.80 20.50 -0.39
N ARG A 299 14.92 21.49 -0.21
CA ARG A 299 14.67 22.12 1.10
C ARG A 299 14.01 21.17 2.13
N SER A 300 13.52 20.02 1.69
CA SER A 300 13.01 18.96 2.56
C SER A 300 14.01 17.84 2.82
N LEU A 301 15.23 17.88 2.27
CA LEU A 301 16.26 16.91 2.58
C LEU A 301 16.77 17.05 4.02
N SER A 302 17.20 15.91 4.56
CA SER A 302 18.02 15.78 5.75
C SER A 302 19.13 14.78 5.44
N VAL A 303 20.34 15.08 5.91
CA VAL A 303 21.51 14.19 5.83
C VAL A 303 21.69 13.54 7.19
N THR A 304 21.76 12.22 7.22
CA THR A 304 22.23 11.44 8.37
C THR A 304 23.53 10.74 8.02
N GLU A 305 24.19 10.15 9.02
CA GLU A 305 25.40 9.33 8.88
C GLU A 305 25.27 8.22 7.80
N THR A 306 24.05 7.75 7.54
CA THR A 306 23.77 6.59 6.67
C THR A 306 23.03 6.92 5.38
N LYS A 307 22.29 8.04 5.30
CA LYS A 307 21.50 8.39 4.10
C LYS A 307 21.13 9.88 4.01
N THR A 308 20.95 10.36 2.78
CA THR A 308 20.26 11.63 2.49
C THR A 308 18.86 11.34 1.96
N VAL A 309 17.82 11.80 2.67
CA VAL A 309 16.40 11.54 2.32
C VAL A 309 15.51 12.75 2.58
N SER A 310 14.33 12.80 1.94
CA SER A 310 13.35 13.85 2.20
C SER A 310 12.56 13.60 3.48
N VAL A 311 12.71 14.47 4.48
CA VAL A 311 11.91 14.45 5.73
C VAL A 311 10.60 15.23 5.59
N SER A 312 10.16 15.49 4.35
CA SER A 312 8.88 16.15 4.05
C SER A 312 7.69 15.45 4.73
N GLN A 313 7.78 14.14 5.01
CA GLN A 313 6.70 13.37 5.61
C GLN A 313 6.70 13.35 7.14
N HIS A 314 7.84 13.23 7.81
CA HIS A 314 7.93 13.43 9.27
C HIS A 314 7.48 14.84 9.68
N ARG A 315 7.86 15.87 8.91
CA ARG A 315 7.39 17.26 9.10
C ARG A 315 5.89 17.40 8.82
N LYS A 316 5.34 16.57 7.93
CA LYS A 316 3.90 16.56 7.61
C LYS A 316 3.06 15.91 8.72
N ARG A 317 3.57 14.85 9.38
CA ARG A 317 2.95 14.24 10.57
C ARG A 317 2.71 15.28 11.66
N ALA A 318 3.78 15.94 12.12
CA ALA A 318 3.70 16.99 13.13
C ALA A 318 2.68 18.09 12.75
N THR A 319 2.67 18.52 11.48
CA THR A 319 1.72 19.53 10.98
C THR A 319 0.25 19.10 11.10
N GLU A 320 -0.08 17.86 10.74
CA GLU A 320 -1.47 17.34 10.76
C GLU A 320 -1.92 16.96 12.17
N TYR A 321 -1.02 16.47 13.03
CA TYR A 321 -1.30 16.19 14.43
C TYR A 321 -1.55 17.48 15.22
N LYS A 322 -0.72 18.51 14.98
CA LYS A 322 -0.87 19.85 15.57
C LYS A 322 -2.16 20.53 15.14
N SER A 323 -2.73 20.18 13.98
CA SER A 323 -4.06 20.67 13.60
C SER A 323 -5.23 19.96 14.29
N LEU A 324 -5.05 18.77 14.87
CA LEU A 324 -6.09 18.14 15.72
C LEU A 324 -6.20 18.75 17.12
N MET A 325 -5.25 19.60 17.51
CA MET A 325 -5.29 20.38 18.75
C MET A 325 -6.20 21.61 18.64
N MET A 326 -6.53 22.03 17.40
CA MET A 326 -7.48 23.10 17.08
C MET A 326 -8.89 22.50 16.98
#